data_AF-A0A9Q4GMW4-F1
#
_entry.id   AF-A0A9Q4GMW4-F1
#
_cell.length_a   1.000
_cell.length_b   1.000
_cell.length_c   1.000
_cell.angle_alpha   90.00
_cell.angle_beta   90.00
_cell.angle_gamma   90.00
#
_symmetry.space_group_name_H-M   'P 1'
#
loop_
_entity.id
_entity.type
_entity.pdbx_description
1 polymer ?
#
loop_
_entity_poly.entity_id
_entity_poly.type
_entity_poly.pdbx_seq_one_letter_code
_entity_poly.pdbx_strand_id
1 'polypeptide(L)'
;MKPRPRLAWIRYGGPLAEEQVELAAQRYRAVILQPWETRFAEQLKARNGDVTVLAYQCLSSIRTYEPGPVYSSGLPPAEARALDTCARRLDGSLIEWARYQGHLQQRVWDPRYRAAWVEAVVANFRDSPFDGVMADNDVFDDYYDLCPPLEGGTGLPEIRDALDRLVSAAGRALNDVDKVLVPNIAESRREEGRWRRHSRYGGGLEECWMAWGMTTGQRLDMAAVLAQVESLTAPGLTIARTPGTGHPGDPNLILALAAAWVFAPTSDVAVTATDHDGYDAAPWTELVDLDLGDPCPEGVVQLGEGVYGRRLTRGRAVINLCSERVHLDSRWGGGPLDSWRGVICSDH
;
A
#
# COMPACT_ATOMS: atom_id res chain seq x y z
N MET A 1 1.74 -19.09 11.30
CA MET A 1 2.97 -18.38 11.72
C MET A 1 2.58 -17.20 12.60
N LYS A 2 3.34 -16.83 13.64
CA LYS A 2 3.06 -15.58 14.39
C LYS A 2 3.23 -14.38 13.44
N PRO A 3 2.33 -13.37 13.44
CA PRO A 3 2.52 -12.16 12.65
C PRO A 3 3.81 -11.44 13.06
N ARG A 4 4.57 -10.99 12.07
CA ARG A 4 5.80 -10.21 12.21
C ARG A 4 5.99 -9.36 10.94
N PRO A 5 6.79 -8.28 11.01
CA PRO A 5 7.19 -7.52 9.83
C PRO A 5 7.81 -8.41 8.75
N ARG A 6 7.28 -8.32 7.52
CA ARG A 6 7.76 -9.03 6.33
C ARG A 6 7.74 -8.08 5.13
N LEU A 7 8.02 -8.60 3.94
CA LEU A 7 8.04 -7.80 2.71
C LEU A 7 6.71 -7.90 1.94
N ALA A 8 6.40 -6.84 1.20
CA ALA A 8 5.37 -6.83 0.16
C ALA A 8 6.00 -6.70 -1.24
N TRP A 9 5.35 -7.30 -2.23
CA TRP A 9 5.72 -7.15 -3.64
C TRP A 9 4.58 -6.52 -4.44
N ILE A 10 4.80 -5.29 -4.87
CA ILE A 10 3.85 -4.56 -5.72
C ILE A 10 4.30 -4.74 -7.17
N ARG A 11 3.59 -5.59 -7.91
CA ARG A 11 4.05 -6.08 -9.21
C ARG A 11 2.96 -6.07 -10.27
N TYR A 12 2.66 -4.88 -10.76
CA TYR A 12 1.70 -4.67 -11.85
C TYR A 12 2.25 -3.87 -13.05
N GLY A 13 3.57 -3.69 -13.15
CA GLY A 13 4.24 -3.06 -14.30
C GLY A 13 4.89 -4.06 -15.25
N GLY A 14 4.41 -4.20 -16.49
CA GLY A 14 5.01 -5.11 -17.48
C GLY A 14 4.86 -6.61 -17.16
N PRO A 15 5.28 -7.51 -18.08
CA PRO A 15 5.04 -8.95 -17.98
C PRO A 15 5.72 -9.63 -16.77
N LEU A 16 5.05 -10.62 -16.18
CA LEU A 16 5.58 -11.47 -15.10
C LEU A 16 6.31 -12.69 -15.66
N ALA A 17 7.44 -13.05 -15.02
CA ALA A 17 8.17 -14.28 -15.30
C ALA A 17 7.95 -15.33 -14.19
N GLU A 18 7.99 -16.62 -14.54
CA GLU A 18 7.78 -17.73 -13.58
C GLU A 18 8.80 -17.72 -12.42
N GLU A 19 10.06 -17.39 -12.71
CA GLU A 19 11.12 -17.27 -11.70
C GLU A 19 10.78 -16.22 -10.64
N GLN A 20 10.14 -15.11 -11.03
CA GLN A 20 9.74 -14.07 -10.08
C GLN A 20 8.66 -14.57 -9.11
N VAL A 21 7.75 -15.42 -9.59
CA VAL A 21 6.71 -16.06 -8.77
C VAL A 21 7.30 -17.02 -7.74
N GLU A 22 8.32 -17.79 -8.12
CA GLU A 22 9.00 -18.69 -7.19
C GLU A 22 9.70 -17.92 -6.06
N LEU A 23 10.45 -16.87 -6.42
CA LEU A 23 11.09 -15.99 -5.44
C LEU A 23 10.06 -15.31 -4.55
N ALA A 24 8.91 -14.95 -5.11
CA ALA A 24 7.88 -14.23 -4.38
C ALA A 24 7.18 -15.11 -3.34
N ALA A 25 6.88 -16.36 -3.67
CA ALA A 25 6.29 -17.33 -2.75
C ALA A 25 7.18 -17.58 -1.50
N GLN A 26 8.49 -17.38 -1.61
CA GLN A 26 9.44 -17.59 -0.51
C GLN A 26 9.56 -16.35 0.39
N ARG A 27 9.56 -15.16 -0.20
CA ARG A 27 10.03 -13.93 0.49
C ARG A 27 8.93 -13.00 0.97
N TYR A 28 7.80 -12.94 0.27
CA TYR A 28 6.79 -11.92 0.56
C TYR A 28 5.66 -12.46 1.42
N ARG A 29 5.08 -11.58 2.24
CA ARG A 29 3.84 -11.81 2.97
C ARG A 29 2.63 -11.44 2.09
N ALA A 30 2.77 -10.39 1.30
CA ALA A 30 1.73 -9.87 0.42
C ALA A 30 2.27 -9.62 -0.99
N VAL A 31 1.46 -9.94 -2.00
CA VAL A 31 1.77 -9.72 -3.41
C VAL A 31 0.58 -9.03 -4.06
N ILE A 32 0.82 -7.98 -4.84
CA ILE A 32 -0.19 -7.27 -5.63
C ILE A 32 0.12 -7.46 -7.10
N LEU A 33 -0.80 -8.04 -7.86
CA LEU A 33 -0.66 -8.29 -9.30
C LEU A 33 -1.74 -7.55 -10.10
N GLN A 34 -1.55 -7.47 -11.42
CA GLN A 34 -2.64 -7.11 -12.32
C GLN A 34 -3.78 -8.13 -12.25
N PRO A 35 -5.04 -7.73 -12.46
CA PRO A 35 -6.19 -8.59 -12.22
C PRO A 35 -6.33 -9.75 -13.22
N TRP A 36 -5.69 -9.68 -14.39
CA TRP A 36 -5.65 -10.75 -15.37
C TRP A 36 -4.56 -11.81 -15.10
N GLU A 37 -3.69 -11.59 -14.11
CA GLU A 37 -2.57 -12.50 -13.80
C GLU A 37 -3.01 -13.70 -12.94
N THR A 38 -4.19 -14.25 -13.23
CA THR A 38 -4.83 -15.33 -12.47
C THR A 38 -3.95 -16.58 -12.41
N ARG A 39 -3.30 -16.94 -13.52
CA ARG A 39 -2.35 -18.05 -13.59
C ARG A 39 -1.20 -17.91 -12.57
N PHE A 40 -0.66 -16.71 -12.39
CA PHE A 40 0.42 -16.48 -11.44
C PHE A 40 -0.08 -16.41 -10.00
N ALA A 41 -1.28 -15.87 -9.77
CA ALA A 41 -1.93 -15.95 -8.48
C ALA A 41 -2.15 -17.40 -8.03
N GLU A 42 -2.65 -18.29 -8.90
CA GLU A 42 -2.79 -19.73 -8.63
C GLU A 42 -1.45 -20.37 -8.26
N GLN A 43 -0.39 -20.08 -9.04
CA GLN A 43 0.94 -20.61 -8.76
C GLN A 43 1.49 -20.14 -7.42
N LEU A 44 1.30 -18.86 -7.06
CA LEU A 44 1.69 -18.34 -5.75
C LEU A 44 0.96 -19.09 -4.63
N LYS A 45 -0.37 -19.22 -4.72
CA LYS A 45 -1.17 -19.91 -3.70
C LYS A 45 -0.82 -21.39 -3.58
N ALA A 46 -0.55 -22.07 -4.69
CA ALA A 46 -0.13 -23.47 -4.69
C ALA A 46 1.23 -23.69 -4.02
N ARG A 47 2.14 -22.72 -4.14
CA ARG A 47 3.50 -22.79 -3.56
C ARG A 47 3.52 -22.34 -2.11
N ASN A 48 2.74 -21.33 -1.76
CA ASN A 48 2.64 -20.79 -0.41
C ASN A 48 1.23 -20.24 -0.15
N GLY A 49 0.41 -21.05 0.53
CA GLY A 49 -0.95 -20.67 0.91
C GLY A 49 -1.04 -19.49 1.88
N ASP A 50 0.04 -19.20 2.61
CA ASP A 50 0.10 -18.12 3.61
C ASP A 50 0.38 -16.74 2.98
N VAL A 51 0.78 -16.68 1.70
CA VAL A 51 0.91 -15.40 0.97
C VAL A 51 -0.47 -14.86 0.67
N THR A 52 -0.69 -13.57 0.99
CA THR A 52 -1.89 -12.86 0.53
C THR A 52 -1.62 -12.31 -0.87
N VAL A 53 -2.39 -12.76 -1.87
CA VAL A 53 -2.30 -12.32 -3.26
C VAL A 53 -3.51 -11.45 -3.58
N LEU A 54 -3.27 -10.19 -3.92
CA LEU A 54 -4.29 -9.18 -4.19
C LEU A 54 -4.27 -8.78 -5.67
N ALA A 55 -5.45 -8.60 -6.25
CA ALA A 55 -5.58 -7.97 -7.56
C ALA A 55 -5.63 -6.45 -7.43
N TYR A 56 -4.85 -5.73 -8.23
CA TYR A 56 -4.93 -4.28 -8.33
C TYR A 56 -6.29 -3.86 -8.94
N GLN A 57 -6.95 -2.89 -8.31
CA GLN A 57 -8.18 -2.25 -8.79
C GLN A 57 -8.19 -0.75 -8.49
N CYS A 58 -8.49 0.09 -9.47
CA CYS A 58 -8.63 1.53 -9.29
C CYS A 58 -10.08 1.90 -8.93
N LEU A 59 -10.26 2.70 -7.88
CA LEU A 59 -11.57 3.14 -7.39
C LEU A 59 -12.20 4.30 -8.18
N SER A 60 -11.40 5.05 -8.95
CA SER A 60 -11.77 6.41 -9.35
C SER A 60 -11.51 6.76 -10.82
N SER A 61 -10.99 5.84 -11.63
CA SER A 61 -10.86 6.01 -13.08
C SER A 61 -11.18 4.74 -13.85
N ILE A 62 -11.48 4.88 -15.15
CA ILE A 62 -11.43 3.80 -16.14
C ILE A 62 -10.20 3.94 -17.02
N ARG A 63 -9.78 2.85 -17.68
CA ARG A 63 -8.64 2.85 -18.60
C ARG A 63 -9.08 2.59 -20.03
N THR A 64 -8.84 3.54 -20.93
CA THR A 64 -9.26 3.44 -22.34
C THR A 64 -8.34 2.56 -23.20
N TYR A 65 -7.14 2.27 -22.70
CA TYR A 65 -6.12 1.50 -23.41
C TYR A 65 -6.09 0.01 -23.04
N GLU A 66 -6.80 -0.41 -21.99
CA GLU A 66 -6.83 -1.81 -21.57
C GLU A 66 -7.69 -2.63 -22.55
N PRO A 67 -7.16 -3.74 -23.09
CA PRO A 67 -7.88 -4.54 -24.09
C PRO A 67 -9.04 -5.34 -23.50
N GLY A 68 -9.08 -5.51 -22.17
CA GLY A 68 -10.01 -6.42 -21.50
C GLY A 68 -9.64 -7.90 -21.70
N PRO A 69 -10.53 -8.84 -21.32
CA PRO A 69 -11.88 -8.61 -20.77
C PRO A 69 -11.89 -8.24 -19.27
N VAL A 70 -10.77 -8.43 -18.56
CA VAL A 70 -10.61 -8.04 -17.16
C VAL A 70 -9.89 -6.69 -17.10
N TYR A 71 -10.44 -5.75 -16.34
CA TYR A 71 -9.94 -4.39 -16.24
C TYR A 71 -9.41 -4.11 -14.83
N SER A 72 -8.39 -3.26 -14.77
CA SER A 72 -7.80 -2.80 -13.51
C SER A 72 -8.56 -1.63 -12.87
N SER A 73 -9.72 -1.26 -13.42
CA SER A 73 -10.54 -0.12 -13.02
C SER A 73 -11.94 -0.50 -12.50
N GLY A 74 -12.18 -1.79 -12.29
CA GLY A 74 -13.47 -2.38 -11.93
C GLY A 74 -14.46 -2.40 -13.09
N LEU A 75 -14.60 -1.29 -13.82
CA LEU A 75 -15.53 -1.14 -14.94
C LEU A 75 -14.84 -1.02 -16.31
N PRO A 76 -15.38 -1.69 -17.34
CA PRO A 76 -14.92 -1.51 -18.71
C PRO A 76 -15.34 -0.13 -19.25
N PRO A 77 -14.55 0.48 -20.16
CA PRO A 77 -14.89 1.78 -20.75
C PRO A 77 -16.25 1.85 -21.44
N ALA A 78 -16.72 0.75 -22.03
CA ALA A 78 -18.02 0.70 -22.69
C ALA A 78 -19.18 0.86 -21.71
N GLU A 79 -19.08 0.24 -20.53
CA GLU A 79 -20.11 0.29 -19.50
C GLU A 79 -20.13 1.66 -18.80
N ALA A 80 -18.97 2.21 -18.46
CA ALA A 80 -18.88 3.56 -17.91
C ALA A 80 -19.46 4.62 -18.86
N ARG A 81 -19.31 4.44 -20.18
CA ARG A 81 -19.98 5.29 -21.19
C ARG A 81 -21.49 5.08 -21.21
N ALA A 82 -21.96 3.84 -21.14
CA ALA A 82 -23.39 3.53 -21.11
C ALA A 82 -24.08 4.09 -19.85
N LEU A 83 -23.38 4.12 -18.72
CA LEU A 83 -23.86 4.69 -17.46
C LEU A 83 -23.72 6.22 -17.38
N ASP A 84 -22.97 6.84 -18.30
CA ASP A 84 -22.56 8.26 -18.29
C ASP A 84 -21.91 8.68 -16.95
N THR A 85 -20.95 7.87 -16.49
CA THR A 85 -20.28 8.07 -15.20
C THR A 85 -18.91 8.73 -15.31
N CYS A 86 -18.44 9.09 -16.51
CA CYS A 86 -17.20 9.84 -16.64
C CYS A 86 -17.37 11.27 -16.10
N ALA A 87 -16.46 11.70 -15.23
CA ALA A 87 -16.47 13.04 -14.66
C ALA A 87 -16.14 14.10 -15.72
N ARG A 88 -16.76 15.26 -15.56
CA ARG A 88 -16.62 16.40 -16.46
C ARG A 88 -16.19 17.65 -15.71
N ARG A 89 -15.46 18.52 -16.41
CA ARG A 89 -15.19 19.88 -15.96
C ARG A 89 -16.46 20.74 -16.07
N LEU A 90 -16.38 21.97 -15.57
CA LEU A 90 -17.48 22.93 -15.68
C LEU A 90 -17.84 23.29 -17.13
N ASP A 91 -16.90 23.15 -18.07
CA ASP A 91 -17.13 23.36 -19.50
C ASP A 91 -17.69 22.11 -20.22
N GLY A 92 -17.94 21.01 -19.49
CA GLY A 92 -18.47 19.76 -20.02
C GLY A 92 -17.42 18.79 -20.60
N SER A 93 -16.15 19.20 -20.67
CA SER A 93 -15.05 18.33 -21.13
C SER A 93 -14.81 17.18 -20.15
N LEU A 94 -14.44 16.01 -20.69
CA LEU A 94 -14.07 14.85 -19.86
C LEU A 94 -12.77 15.13 -19.12
N ILE A 95 -12.66 14.60 -17.90
CA ILE A 95 -11.45 14.73 -17.09
C ILE A 95 -10.56 13.50 -17.32
N GLU A 96 -9.43 13.73 -17.96
CA GLU A 96 -8.30 12.80 -18.06
C GLU A 96 -7.22 13.21 -17.07
N TRP A 97 -6.60 12.24 -16.39
CA TRP A 97 -5.55 12.51 -15.41
C TRP A 97 -4.27 13.04 -16.06
N ALA A 98 -3.71 14.14 -15.55
CA ALA A 98 -2.64 14.88 -16.24
C ALA A 98 -1.35 14.06 -16.53
N ARG A 99 -1.05 13.05 -15.72
CA ARG A 99 0.15 12.20 -15.85
C ARG A 99 -0.13 10.78 -16.36
N TYR A 100 -1.40 10.44 -16.52
CA TYR A 100 -1.84 9.07 -16.81
C TYR A 100 -2.81 9.10 -17.99
N GLN A 101 -2.23 9.12 -19.19
CA GLN A 101 -3.00 9.13 -20.43
C GLN A 101 -3.88 7.88 -20.52
N GLY A 102 -5.14 8.09 -20.88
CA GLY A 102 -6.19 7.09 -20.98
C GLY A 102 -6.91 6.80 -19.67
N HIS A 103 -6.55 7.45 -18.56
CA HIS A 103 -7.29 7.39 -17.30
C HIS A 103 -8.37 8.46 -17.27
N LEU A 104 -9.62 8.04 -17.44
CA LEU A 104 -10.76 8.95 -17.35
C LEU A 104 -11.37 8.90 -15.95
N GLN A 105 -11.33 10.03 -15.25
CA GLN A 105 -11.91 10.18 -13.92
C GLN A 105 -13.39 9.77 -13.94
N GLN A 106 -13.79 8.97 -12.96
CA GLN A 106 -15.18 8.58 -12.76
C GLN A 106 -15.85 9.47 -11.71
N ARG A 107 -17.15 9.67 -11.85
CA ARG A 107 -18.01 10.33 -10.87
C ARG A 107 -18.20 9.39 -9.69
N VAL A 108 -17.20 9.28 -8.82
CA VAL A 108 -17.28 8.42 -7.61
C VAL A 108 -18.48 8.82 -6.73
N TRP A 109 -18.92 10.07 -6.82
CA TRP A 109 -20.13 10.59 -6.17
C TRP A 109 -21.45 10.13 -6.79
N ASP A 110 -21.45 9.57 -8.01
CA ASP A 110 -22.62 8.93 -8.62
C ASP A 110 -22.88 7.54 -7.97
N PRO A 111 -24.04 7.30 -7.34
CA PRO A 111 -24.37 6.00 -6.77
C PRO A 111 -24.40 4.86 -7.80
N ARG A 112 -24.71 5.15 -9.07
CA ARG A 112 -24.73 4.14 -10.15
C ARG A 112 -23.32 3.64 -10.46
N TYR A 113 -22.35 4.56 -10.51
CA TYR A 113 -20.94 4.19 -10.66
C TYR A 113 -20.48 3.29 -9.51
N ARG A 114 -20.76 3.70 -8.26
CA ARG A 114 -20.34 2.92 -7.08
C ARG A 114 -20.97 1.52 -7.07
N ALA A 115 -22.25 1.41 -7.38
CA ALA A 115 -22.94 0.12 -7.44
C ALA A 115 -22.35 -0.78 -8.53
N ALA A 116 -22.19 -0.25 -9.75
CA ALA A 116 -21.63 -1.00 -10.87
C ALA A 116 -20.19 -1.44 -10.61
N TRP A 117 -19.34 -0.58 -10.04
CA TRP A 117 -17.97 -0.94 -9.67
C TRP A 117 -17.94 -2.10 -8.67
N VAL A 118 -18.76 -2.03 -7.60
CA VAL A 118 -18.81 -3.10 -6.59
C VAL A 118 -19.30 -4.41 -7.19
N GLU A 119 -20.36 -4.37 -7.99
CA GLU A 119 -20.92 -5.55 -8.65
C GLU A 119 -19.89 -6.21 -9.58
N ALA A 120 -19.24 -5.43 -10.44
CA ALA A 120 -18.25 -5.94 -11.38
C ALA A 120 -17.02 -6.51 -10.67
N VAL A 121 -16.50 -5.84 -9.65
CA VAL A 121 -15.34 -6.31 -8.88
C VAL A 121 -15.67 -7.60 -8.14
N VAL A 122 -16.83 -7.69 -7.47
CA VAL A 122 -17.24 -8.93 -6.78
C VAL A 122 -17.43 -10.07 -7.79
N ALA A 123 -18.06 -9.81 -8.93
CA ALA A 123 -18.25 -10.82 -9.98
C ALA A 123 -16.92 -11.34 -10.53
N ASN A 124 -15.94 -10.46 -10.75
CA ASN A 124 -14.62 -10.84 -11.27
C ASN A 124 -13.79 -11.67 -10.27
N PHE A 125 -13.90 -11.37 -8.97
CA PHE A 125 -12.98 -11.96 -7.98
C PHE A 125 -13.56 -13.06 -7.10
N ARG A 126 -14.89 -13.22 -7.01
CA ARG A 126 -15.56 -14.25 -6.19
C ARG A 126 -14.90 -15.63 -6.33
N ASP A 127 -14.80 -16.13 -7.56
CA ASP A 127 -14.27 -17.46 -7.88
C ASP A 127 -12.83 -17.41 -8.42
N SER A 128 -12.13 -16.30 -8.17
CA SER A 128 -10.75 -16.11 -8.61
C SER A 128 -9.73 -16.65 -7.58
N PRO A 129 -8.48 -16.92 -8.01
CA PRO A 129 -7.40 -17.34 -7.11
C PRO A 129 -6.87 -16.25 -6.18
N PHE A 130 -7.27 -14.99 -6.38
CA PHE A 130 -6.87 -13.89 -5.51
C PHE A 130 -7.56 -14.00 -4.16
N ASP A 131 -6.85 -13.65 -3.08
CA ASP A 131 -7.43 -13.55 -1.73
C ASP A 131 -8.32 -12.30 -1.59
N GLY A 132 -8.20 -11.33 -2.51
CA GLY A 132 -8.94 -10.09 -2.49
C GLY A 132 -8.41 -9.06 -3.49
N VAL A 133 -8.74 -7.79 -3.25
CA VAL A 133 -8.29 -6.68 -4.10
C VAL A 133 -7.52 -5.64 -3.29
N MET A 134 -6.46 -5.11 -3.91
CA MET A 134 -5.87 -3.85 -3.50
C MET A 134 -6.59 -2.74 -4.26
N ALA A 135 -7.36 -1.91 -3.55
CA ALA A 135 -8.18 -0.87 -4.15
C ALA A 135 -7.47 0.48 -4.08
N ASP A 136 -6.89 0.87 -5.19
CA ASP A 136 -6.10 2.07 -5.34
C ASP A 136 -6.98 3.33 -5.44
N ASN A 137 -6.39 4.47 -5.10
CA ASN A 137 -6.96 5.81 -5.28
C ASN A 137 -8.14 6.14 -4.34
N ASP A 138 -8.09 5.67 -3.09
CA ASP A 138 -8.87 6.23 -1.97
C ASP A 138 -8.23 7.55 -1.48
N VAL A 139 -8.31 8.55 -2.37
CA VAL A 139 -7.57 9.80 -2.27
C VAL A 139 -8.06 10.74 -1.17
N PHE A 140 -7.13 11.50 -0.60
CA PHE A 140 -7.44 12.62 0.30
C PHE A 140 -7.36 13.99 -0.38
N ASP A 141 -6.42 14.17 -1.32
CA ASP A 141 -6.14 15.45 -2.00
C ASP A 141 -6.21 15.30 -3.53
N ASP A 142 -6.02 16.39 -4.25
CA ASP A 142 -5.97 16.37 -5.71
C ASP A 142 -4.60 15.90 -6.24
N TYR A 143 -4.43 14.59 -6.39
CA TYR A 143 -3.21 13.98 -6.93
C TYR A 143 -3.15 13.93 -8.46
N TYR A 144 -4.29 14.15 -9.14
CA TYR A 144 -4.43 13.91 -10.58
C TYR A 144 -4.74 15.16 -11.39
N ASP A 145 -4.70 16.34 -10.75
CA ASP A 145 -5.03 17.62 -11.35
C ASP A 145 -6.49 17.66 -11.85
N LEU A 146 -7.40 17.18 -10.98
CA LEU A 146 -8.83 17.21 -11.22
C LEU A 146 -9.35 18.65 -11.30
N CYS A 147 -8.70 19.59 -10.61
CA CYS A 147 -9.06 21.01 -10.56
C CYS A 147 -10.54 21.25 -10.15
N PRO A 148 -10.98 20.80 -8.97
CA PRO A 148 -12.35 21.07 -8.49
C PRO A 148 -12.61 22.58 -8.31
N PRO A 149 -13.88 23.04 -8.44
CA PRO A 149 -15.09 22.23 -8.53
C PRO A 149 -15.32 21.62 -9.92
N LEU A 150 -15.82 20.39 -9.92
CA LEU A 150 -16.19 19.64 -11.12
C LEU A 150 -17.65 19.93 -11.52
N GLU A 151 -18.12 19.34 -12.62
CA GLU A 151 -19.53 19.41 -13.01
C GLU A 151 -20.46 19.12 -11.82
N GLY A 152 -21.51 19.94 -11.68
CA GLY A 152 -22.43 19.87 -10.54
C GLY A 152 -21.90 20.50 -9.24
N GLY A 153 -20.75 21.18 -9.27
CA GLY A 153 -20.18 21.85 -8.09
C GLY A 153 -19.41 20.92 -7.15
N THR A 154 -19.06 19.71 -7.60
CA THR A 154 -18.43 18.68 -6.77
C THR A 154 -16.99 19.06 -6.40
N GLY A 155 -16.67 19.12 -5.12
CA GLY A 155 -15.32 19.36 -4.59
C GLY A 155 -14.64 18.11 -4.03
N LEU A 156 -13.43 18.29 -3.51
CA LEU A 156 -12.68 17.22 -2.84
C LEU A 156 -13.41 16.64 -1.61
N PRO A 157 -14.11 17.42 -0.75
CA PRO A 157 -14.88 16.84 0.34
C PRO A 157 -15.95 15.86 -0.15
N GLU A 158 -16.70 16.20 -1.20
CA GLU A 158 -17.74 15.33 -1.77
C GLU A 158 -17.14 14.07 -2.40
N ILE A 159 -15.97 14.17 -3.02
CA ILE A 159 -15.21 13.03 -3.56
C ILE A 159 -14.78 12.09 -2.42
N ARG A 160 -14.21 12.63 -1.33
CA ARG A 160 -13.81 11.83 -0.15
C ARG A 160 -14.99 11.12 0.48
N ASP A 161 -16.08 11.82 0.73
CA ASP A 161 -17.32 11.24 1.26
C ASP A 161 -17.87 10.11 0.37
N ALA A 162 -17.71 10.25 -0.95
CA ALA A 162 -18.13 9.23 -1.89
C ALA A 162 -17.20 8.01 -1.91
N LEU A 163 -15.89 8.21 -1.75
CA LEU A 163 -14.92 7.13 -1.59
C LEU A 163 -15.13 6.37 -0.29
N ASP A 164 -15.40 7.05 0.83
CA ASP A 164 -15.76 6.43 2.11
C ASP A 164 -16.96 5.47 1.95
N ARG A 165 -17.97 5.87 1.16
CA ARG A 165 -19.12 5.02 0.82
C ARG A 165 -18.75 3.87 -0.11
N LEU A 166 -17.92 4.11 -1.13
CA LEU A 166 -17.48 3.08 -2.08
C LEU A 166 -16.63 2.01 -1.40
N VAL A 167 -15.57 2.41 -0.67
CA VAL A 167 -14.70 1.52 0.12
C VAL A 167 -15.55 0.70 1.09
N SER A 168 -16.50 1.34 1.76
CA SER A 168 -17.39 0.63 2.68
C SER A 168 -18.31 -0.38 2.01
N ALA A 169 -18.85 -0.06 0.83
CA ALA A 169 -19.72 -0.98 0.09
C ALA A 169 -18.91 -2.14 -0.50
N ALA A 170 -17.77 -1.85 -1.13
CA ALA A 170 -16.85 -2.83 -1.68
C ALA A 170 -16.35 -3.80 -0.61
N GLY A 171 -15.91 -3.28 0.55
CA GLY A 171 -15.36 -4.09 1.62
C GLY A 171 -16.37 -5.06 2.22
N ARG A 172 -17.63 -4.64 2.38
CA ARG A 172 -18.70 -5.57 2.79
C ARG A 172 -18.97 -6.63 1.74
N ALA A 173 -19.14 -6.21 0.48
CA ALA A 173 -19.52 -7.12 -0.60
C ALA A 173 -18.42 -8.15 -0.93
N LEU A 174 -17.14 -7.78 -0.82
CA LEU A 174 -16.01 -8.69 -0.96
C LEU A 174 -15.92 -9.66 0.24
N ASN A 175 -16.08 -9.16 1.47
CA ASN A 175 -16.09 -10.03 2.65
C ASN A 175 -17.24 -11.06 2.61
N ASP A 176 -18.41 -10.68 2.07
CA ASP A 176 -19.56 -11.59 1.87
C ASP A 176 -19.26 -12.75 0.89
N VAL A 177 -18.16 -12.67 0.15
CA VAL A 177 -17.68 -13.70 -0.77
C VAL A 177 -16.29 -14.23 -0.40
N ASP A 178 -15.93 -14.09 0.88
CA ASP A 178 -14.65 -14.54 1.46
C ASP A 178 -13.41 -13.92 0.79
N LYS A 179 -13.53 -12.66 0.33
CA LYS A 179 -12.43 -11.88 -0.25
C LYS A 179 -12.14 -10.63 0.60
N VAL A 180 -10.87 -10.27 0.74
CA VAL A 180 -10.47 -9.06 1.46
C VAL A 180 -10.46 -7.82 0.57
N LEU A 181 -10.67 -6.65 1.18
CA LEU A 181 -10.40 -5.35 0.57
C LEU A 181 -9.23 -4.69 1.31
N VAL A 182 -8.20 -4.32 0.55
CA VAL A 182 -7.04 -3.55 1.04
C VAL A 182 -6.97 -2.23 0.26
N PRO A 183 -7.63 -1.15 0.71
CA PRO A 183 -7.57 0.12 0.00
C PRO A 183 -6.21 0.81 0.17
N ASN A 184 -5.75 1.55 -0.84
CA ASN A 184 -4.64 2.51 -0.73
C ASN A 184 -5.16 3.80 -0.08
N ILE A 185 -5.06 3.87 1.24
CA ILE A 185 -5.66 4.92 2.07
C ILE A 185 -4.71 6.11 2.13
N ALA A 186 -4.72 6.92 1.07
CA ALA A 186 -3.84 8.07 0.96
C ALA A 186 -4.02 9.03 2.15
N GLU A 187 -2.90 9.45 2.75
CA GLU A 187 -2.86 10.48 3.79
C GLU A 187 -3.80 10.26 4.97
N SER A 188 -4.04 9.00 5.36
CA SER A 188 -4.93 8.63 6.46
C SER A 188 -4.68 9.41 7.76
N ARG A 189 -3.42 9.78 8.03
CA ARG A 189 -2.98 10.60 9.16
C ARG A 189 -3.61 12.00 9.25
N ARG A 190 -4.20 12.52 8.16
CA ARG A 190 -4.84 13.86 8.13
C ARG A 190 -6.23 13.85 8.75
N GLU A 191 -6.81 12.68 8.99
CA GLU A 191 -8.17 12.56 9.51
C GLU A 191 -8.25 11.41 10.51
N GLU A 192 -8.58 11.76 11.75
CA GLU A 192 -8.69 10.80 12.84
C GLU A 192 -9.64 9.63 12.48
N GLY A 193 -9.15 8.41 12.70
CA GLY A 193 -9.91 7.19 12.47
C GLY A 193 -10.10 6.80 11.00
N ARG A 194 -9.67 7.60 10.01
CA ARG A 194 -9.81 7.25 8.58
C ARG A 194 -9.20 5.89 8.27
N TRP A 195 -7.97 5.64 8.75
CA TRP A 195 -7.31 4.34 8.60
C TRP A 195 -8.20 3.20 9.12
N ARG A 196 -8.60 3.26 10.39
CA ARG A 196 -9.42 2.22 11.04
C ARG A 196 -10.76 1.99 10.34
N ARG A 197 -11.40 3.04 9.83
CA ARG A 197 -12.68 2.91 9.11
C ARG A 197 -12.51 2.16 7.79
N HIS A 198 -11.41 2.40 7.08
CA HIS A 198 -11.19 1.89 5.72
C HIS A 198 -10.46 0.54 5.71
N SER A 199 -9.57 0.29 6.66
CA SER A 199 -8.78 -0.95 6.72
C SER A 199 -9.50 -2.15 7.34
N ARG A 200 -10.67 -1.94 7.95
CA ARG A 200 -11.45 -2.98 8.66
C ARG A 200 -11.91 -4.16 7.79
N TYR A 201 -11.73 -4.09 6.47
CA TYR A 201 -12.17 -5.10 5.50
C TYR A 201 -11.04 -6.05 5.06
N GLY A 202 -9.96 -6.12 5.85
CA GLY A 202 -8.89 -7.10 5.68
C GLY A 202 -7.49 -6.49 5.70
N GLY A 203 -7.38 -5.18 5.53
CA GLY A 203 -6.11 -4.48 5.59
C GLY A 203 -6.16 -3.08 4.99
N GLY A 204 -5.01 -2.40 4.95
CA GLY A 204 -4.85 -1.10 4.27
C GLY A 204 -3.45 -0.97 3.68
N LEU A 205 -3.32 -0.13 2.66
CA LEU A 205 -2.06 0.24 2.06
C LEU A 205 -1.76 1.72 2.33
N GLU A 206 -0.55 2.01 2.79
CA GLU A 206 0.03 3.35 2.95
C GLU A 206 1.16 3.50 1.92
N GLU A 207 0.90 4.22 0.83
CA GLU A 207 1.81 4.34 -0.32
C GLU A 207 2.95 5.34 -0.09
N CYS A 208 2.75 6.31 0.80
CA CYS A 208 3.70 7.36 1.12
C CYS A 208 4.22 7.20 2.55
N TRP A 209 4.61 5.98 2.91
CA TRP A 209 5.16 5.68 4.23
C TRP A 209 6.48 6.44 4.43
N MET A 210 6.48 7.34 5.42
CA MET A 210 7.57 8.23 5.84
C MET A 210 8.08 9.27 4.82
N ALA A 211 7.72 9.17 3.54
CA ALA A 211 8.19 10.11 2.51
C ALA A 211 7.29 10.13 1.26
N TRP A 212 7.26 11.28 0.61
CA TRP A 212 6.66 11.50 -0.72
C TRP A 212 7.58 11.07 -1.87
N GLY A 213 8.88 11.08 -1.64
CA GLY A 213 9.90 10.77 -2.64
C GLY A 213 11.25 10.43 -2.01
N MET A 214 12.24 10.18 -2.86
CA MET A 214 13.57 9.73 -2.41
C MET A 214 14.47 10.87 -1.91
N THR A 215 14.17 12.13 -2.27
CA THR A 215 15.01 13.26 -1.89
C THR A 215 14.73 13.70 -0.45
N THR A 216 15.72 14.30 0.21
CA THR A 216 15.60 14.76 1.60
C THR A 216 14.45 15.75 1.80
N GLY A 217 14.19 16.63 0.82
CA GLY A 217 13.09 17.60 0.88
C GLY A 217 11.69 16.99 0.71
N GLN A 218 11.60 15.70 0.38
CA GLN A 218 10.36 14.95 0.23
C GLN A 218 10.09 14.00 1.39
N ARG A 219 10.93 14.02 2.43
CA ARG A 219 10.68 13.28 3.66
C ARG A 219 9.56 13.94 4.46
N LEU A 220 8.73 13.13 5.10
CA LEU A 220 7.75 13.65 6.05
C LEU A 220 8.48 14.13 7.32
N ASP A 221 7.93 15.14 7.98
CA ASP A 221 8.42 15.51 9.30
C ASP A 221 8.13 14.38 10.32
N MET A 222 8.84 14.42 11.45
CA MET A 222 8.74 13.38 12.47
C MET A 222 7.33 13.22 13.03
N ALA A 223 6.56 14.31 13.19
CA ALA A 223 5.20 14.24 13.70
C ALA A 223 4.28 13.51 12.71
N ALA A 224 4.43 13.78 11.41
CA ALA A 224 3.72 13.09 10.35
C ALA A 224 4.10 11.60 10.28
N VAL A 225 5.38 11.24 10.40
CA VAL A 225 5.81 9.83 10.45
C VAL A 225 5.18 9.10 11.65
N LEU A 226 5.25 9.70 12.84
CA LEU A 226 4.66 9.12 14.05
C LEU A 226 3.14 8.99 13.94
N ALA A 227 2.46 9.93 13.29
CA ALA A 227 1.03 9.84 13.03
C ALA A 227 0.67 8.67 12.11
N GLN A 228 1.56 8.28 11.18
CA GLN A 228 1.33 7.11 10.35
C GLN A 228 1.51 5.79 11.16
N VAL A 229 2.19 5.76 12.31
CA VAL A 229 2.43 4.51 13.09
C VAL A 229 1.14 3.81 13.51
N GLU A 230 0.02 4.52 13.67
CA GLU A 230 -1.29 3.90 13.90
C GLU A 230 -1.62 2.89 12.78
N SER A 231 -1.27 3.21 11.53
CA SER A 231 -1.52 2.32 10.38
C SER A 231 -0.87 0.95 10.58
N LEU A 232 0.39 0.93 11.01
CA LEU A 232 1.19 -0.29 11.18
C LEU A 232 0.68 -1.22 12.28
N THR A 233 -0.01 -0.67 13.28
CA THR A 233 -0.49 -1.41 14.45
C THR A 233 -1.98 -1.77 14.37
N ALA A 234 -2.64 -1.36 13.29
CA ALA A 234 -4.04 -1.67 13.07
C ALA A 234 -4.28 -3.17 12.83
N PRO A 235 -5.46 -3.70 13.18
CA PRO A 235 -5.83 -5.07 12.83
C PRO A 235 -5.86 -5.29 11.31
N GLY A 236 -5.51 -6.50 10.88
CA GLY A 236 -5.45 -6.88 9.46
C GLY A 236 -4.08 -6.64 8.84
N LEU A 237 -3.99 -6.88 7.53
CA LEU A 237 -2.75 -6.73 6.77
C LEU A 237 -2.47 -5.24 6.49
N THR A 238 -1.34 -4.73 6.95
CA THR A 238 -0.86 -3.40 6.53
C THR A 238 0.23 -3.53 5.49
N ILE A 239 0.03 -2.94 4.32
CA ILE A 239 1.07 -2.81 3.29
C ILE A 239 1.63 -1.39 3.36
N ALA A 240 2.91 -1.23 3.72
CA ALA A 240 3.54 0.08 3.80
C ALA A 240 4.62 0.21 2.72
N ARG A 241 4.39 1.09 1.75
CA ARG A 241 5.35 1.39 0.68
C ARG A 241 6.05 2.70 0.99
N THR A 242 7.38 2.67 0.99
CA THR A 242 8.19 3.89 0.97
C THR A 242 8.74 4.13 -0.43
N PRO A 243 9.00 5.38 -0.84
CA PRO A 243 9.81 5.66 -2.03
C PRO A 243 11.16 4.94 -1.98
N GLY A 244 11.57 4.36 -3.10
CA GLY A 244 12.81 3.62 -3.27
C GLY A 244 13.11 3.36 -4.74
N THR A 245 14.03 2.44 -4.98
CA THR A 245 14.54 2.03 -6.29
C THR A 245 13.85 0.77 -6.82
N GLY A 246 13.15 0.01 -5.98
CA GLY A 246 12.59 -1.30 -6.36
C GLY A 246 13.61 -2.44 -6.38
N HIS A 247 14.89 -2.18 -6.10
CA HIS A 247 15.96 -3.17 -6.20
C HIS A 247 16.34 -3.81 -4.86
N PRO A 248 17.00 -4.97 -4.89
CA PRO A 248 17.48 -5.63 -3.68
C PRO A 248 18.46 -4.76 -2.88
N GLY A 249 18.36 -4.79 -1.56
CA GLY A 249 19.26 -4.08 -0.65
C GLY A 249 19.03 -2.57 -0.56
N ASP A 250 17.91 -2.06 -1.08
CA ASP A 250 17.58 -0.64 -0.99
C ASP A 250 17.59 -0.13 0.46
N PRO A 251 18.38 0.91 0.80
CA PRO A 251 18.41 1.47 2.14
C PRO A 251 17.06 1.95 2.67
N ASN A 252 16.15 2.40 1.82
CA ASN A 252 14.79 2.79 2.20
C ASN A 252 13.93 1.55 2.54
N LEU A 253 14.14 0.42 1.85
CA LEU A 253 13.50 -0.85 2.23
C LEU A 253 13.97 -1.30 3.62
N ILE A 254 15.28 -1.22 3.86
CA ILE A 254 15.87 -1.57 5.16
C ILE A 254 15.35 -0.64 6.26
N LEU A 255 15.24 0.67 5.98
CA LEU A 255 14.64 1.63 6.91
C LEU A 255 13.18 1.27 7.21
N ALA A 256 12.36 0.97 6.19
CA ALA A 256 10.96 0.61 6.39
C ALA A 256 10.80 -0.68 7.19
N LEU A 257 11.61 -1.70 6.91
CA LEU A 257 11.62 -2.96 7.65
C LEU A 257 12.04 -2.76 9.11
N ALA A 258 13.10 -1.97 9.33
CA ALA A 258 13.55 -1.62 10.68
C ALA A 258 12.47 -0.82 11.43
N ALA A 259 11.80 0.13 10.77
CA ALA A 259 10.71 0.89 11.37
C ALA A 259 9.52 0.00 11.75
N ALA A 260 9.16 -0.97 10.91
CA ALA A 260 8.13 -1.95 11.23
C ALA A 260 8.52 -2.82 12.43
N TRP A 261 9.79 -3.25 12.55
CA TRP A 261 10.27 -3.93 13.76
C TRP A 261 10.28 -3.03 15.00
N VAL A 262 10.64 -1.75 14.84
CA VAL A 262 10.61 -0.79 15.95
C VAL A 262 9.20 -0.55 16.43
N PHE A 263 8.24 -0.26 15.55
CA PHE A 263 6.90 0.18 15.96
C PHE A 263 5.88 -0.97 16.09
N ALA A 264 5.93 -1.97 15.20
CA ALA A 264 4.88 -2.98 15.03
C ALA A 264 5.41 -4.43 14.87
N PRO A 265 6.26 -4.93 15.79
CA PRO A 265 7.00 -6.20 15.69
C PRO A 265 6.10 -7.45 15.70
N THR A 266 4.85 -7.32 16.14
CA THR A 266 3.87 -8.41 16.27
C THR A 266 2.64 -8.18 15.41
N SER A 267 2.66 -7.15 14.56
CA SER A 267 1.55 -6.83 13.64
C SER A 267 1.79 -7.48 12.27
N ASP A 268 0.72 -7.69 11.52
CA ASP A 268 0.78 -8.24 10.16
C ASP A 268 1.12 -7.13 9.16
N VAL A 269 2.40 -6.74 9.14
CA VAL A 269 2.92 -5.64 8.31
C VAL A 269 3.80 -6.19 7.21
N ALA A 270 3.54 -5.77 5.98
CA ALA A 270 4.35 -6.06 4.82
C ALA A 270 4.91 -4.74 4.24
N VAL A 271 6.23 -4.56 4.27
CA VAL A 271 6.88 -3.33 3.79
C VAL A 271 7.46 -3.51 2.38
N THR A 272 7.54 -2.43 1.62
CA THR A 272 8.21 -2.43 0.32
C THR A 272 8.82 -1.07 -0.01
N ALA A 273 9.72 -1.04 -0.98
CA ALA A 273 10.32 0.19 -1.47
C ALA A 273 10.45 0.12 -3.00
N THR A 274 9.73 0.99 -3.70
CA THR A 274 9.65 1.01 -5.17
C THR A 274 9.84 2.42 -5.68
N ASP A 275 10.15 2.59 -6.96
CA ASP A 275 9.95 3.89 -7.61
C ASP A 275 8.44 4.20 -7.68
N HIS A 276 8.06 5.45 -7.94
CA HIS A 276 6.66 5.90 -7.92
C HIS A 276 5.77 5.13 -8.90
N ASP A 277 6.28 4.84 -10.11
CA ASP A 277 5.59 4.04 -11.12
C ASP A 277 6.35 2.73 -11.46
N GLY A 278 7.49 2.49 -10.80
CA GLY A 278 8.39 1.35 -11.06
C GLY A 278 7.93 0.06 -10.37
N TYR A 279 6.85 -0.53 -10.89
CA TYR A 279 6.23 -1.76 -10.36
C TYR A 279 6.57 -3.02 -11.16
N ASP A 280 7.74 -3.03 -11.81
CA ASP A 280 8.29 -4.15 -12.59
C ASP A 280 9.41 -4.91 -11.85
N ALA A 281 10.04 -4.27 -10.87
CA ALA A 281 11.11 -4.81 -10.05
C ALA A 281 10.62 -5.66 -8.85
N ALA A 282 11.57 -6.25 -8.11
CA ALA A 282 11.33 -7.10 -6.95
C ALA A 282 12.26 -6.69 -5.79
N PRO A 283 11.82 -5.75 -4.92
CA PRO A 283 12.64 -5.27 -3.81
C PRO A 283 12.73 -6.32 -2.70
N TRP A 284 13.95 -6.68 -2.30
CA TRP A 284 14.16 -7.61 -1.18
C TRP A 284 15.44 -7.34 -0.39
N THR A 285 15.54 -7.91 0.80
CA THR A 285 16.76 -7.88 1.63
C THR A 285 16.86 -9.17 2.44
N GLU A 286 18.07 -9.69 2.64
CA GLU A 286 18.35 -10.85 3.52
C GLU A 286 17.87 -10.59 4.97
N LEU A 287 17.76 -9.32 5.38
CA LEU A 287 17.35 -8.95 6.74
C LEU A 287 15.91 -9.37 7.08
N VAL A 288 15.06 -9.66 6.09
CA VAL A 288 13.69 -10.16 6.33
C VAL A 288 13.70 -11.56 6.96
N ASP A 289 14.73 -12.36 6.68
CA ASP A 289 14.80 -13.76 7.11
C ASP A 289 15.34 -13.89 8.54
N LEU A 290 15.85 -12.81 9.13
CA LEU A 290 16.29 -12.78 10.53
C LEU A 290 15.11 -13.07 11.48
N ASP A 291 15.33 -14.00 12.41
CA ASP A 291 14.44 -14.23 13.54
C ASP A 291 14.91 -13.41 14.75
N LEU A 292 14.30 -12.24 14.93
CA LEU A 292 14.59 -11.36 16.07
C LEU A 292 13.89 -11.82 17.37
N GLY A 293 13.03 -12.84 17.30
CA GLY A 293 12.25 -13.35 18.43
C GLY A 293 11.09 -12.42 18.86
N ASP A 294 10.60 -12.60 20.09
CA ASP A 294 9.49 -11.79 20.63
C ASP A 294 9.97 -10.39 21.09
N PRO A 295 9.12 -9.34 21.04
CA PRO A 295 9.48 -8.01 21.52
C PRO A 295 9.69 -8.00 23.04
N CYS A 296 10.71 -7.29 23.52
CA CYS A 296 10.96 -7.17 24.95
C CYS A 296 9.97 -6.20 25.64
N PRO A 297 9.74 -6.34 26.96
CA PRO A 297 8.73 -5.55 27.70
C PRO A 297 8.94 -4.03 27.70
N GLU A 298 10.17 -3.55 27.45
CA GLU A 298 10.52 -2.13 27.47
C GLU A 298 9.85 -1.33 26.35
N GLY A 299 9.33 -1.98 25.31
CA GLY A 299 8.63 -1.32 24.21
C GLY A 299 9.57 -0.56 23.27
N VAL A 300 9.10 0.57 22.74
CA VAL A 300 9.91 1.47 21.90
C VAL A 300 10.72 2.38 22.82
N VAL A 301 12.02 2.48 22.58
CA VAL A 301 12.94 3.33 23.33
C VAL A 301 13.37 4.49 22.44
N GLN A 302 13.21 5.71 22.92
CA GLN A 302 13.78 6.89 22.28
C GLN A 302 15.25 7.02 22.68
N LEU A 303 16.15 6.94 21.70
CA LEU A 303 17.61 6.98 21.91
C LEU A 303 18.21 8.38 21.73
N GLY A 304 17.42 9.27 21.15
CA GLY A 304 17.70 10.66 20.86
C GLY A 304 16.50 11.27 20.16
N GLU A 305 16.55 12.57 19.87
CA GLU A 305 15.53 13.20 19.02
C GLU A 305 15.48 12.48 17.66
N GLY A 306 14.29 12.00 17.27
CA GLY A 306 14.05 11.24 16.04
C GLY A 306 14.78 9.91 15.88
N VAL A 307 15.42 9.40 16.94
CA VAL A 307 16.07 8.08 16.93
C VAL A 307 15.29 7.13 17.83
N TYR A 308 14.80 6.04 17.25
CA TYR A 308 13.95 5.06 17.93
C TYR A 308 14.56 3.67 17.82
N GLY A 309 14.54 2.94 18.93
CA GLY A 309 15.02 1.57 19.01
C GLY A 309 14.00 0.64 19.64
N ARG A 310 14.04 -0.64 19.27
CA ARG A 310 13.33 -1.70 19.95
C ARG A 310 14.23 -2.90 20.15
N ARG A 311 14.21 -3.44 21.38
CA ARG A 311 14.85 -4.72 21.71
C ARG A 311 13.87 -5.86 21.50
N LEU A 312 14.39 -6.95 20.99
CA LEU A 312 13.71 -8.22 20.85
C LEU A 312 14.56 -9.30 21.50
N THR A 313 13.96 -10.45 21.81
CA THR A 313 14.63 -11.53 22.56
C THR A 313 15.87 -12.11 21.88
N ARG A 314 16.03 -11.92 20.55
CA ARG A 314 17.17 -12.41 19.76
C ARG A 314 17.80 -11.33 18.88
N GLY A 315 17.55 -10.06 19.20
CA GLY A 315 18.10 -8.97 18.41
C GLY A 315 17.49 -7.61 18.70
N ARG A 316 17.66 -6.71 17.75
CA ARG A 316 17.24 -5.31 17.87
C ARG A 316 17.03 -4.66 16.51
N ALA A 317 16.18 -3.64 16.50
CA ALA A 317 16.03 -2.73 15.38
C ALA A 317 16.17 -1.28 15.87
N VAL A 318 16.81 -0.45 15.07
CA VAL A 318 16.97 0.99 15.33
C VAL A 318 16.75 1.76 14.04
N ILE A 319 16.07 2.90 14.14
CA ILE A 319 15.89 3.85 13.03
C ILE A 319 16.35 5.24 13.44
N ASN A 320 16.88 5.96 12.47
CA ASN A 320 17.18 7.38 12.56
C ASN A 320 16.33 8.12 11.53
N LEU A 321 15.35 8.90 12.02
CA LEU A 321 14.44 9.71 11.20
C LEU A 321 14.88 11.19 11.13
N CYS A 322 16.01 11.54 11.76
CA CYS A 322 16.56 12.89 11.73
C CYS A 322 17.35 13.15 10.46
N SER A 323 17.59 14.44 10.18
CA SER A 323 18.44 14.90 9.08
C SER A 323 19.94 14.68 9.33
N GLU A 324 20.34 14.36 10.56
CA GLU A 324 21.74 14.23 10.97
C GLU A 324 22.14 12.77 11.25
N ARG A 325 23.44 12.49 11.11
CA ARG A 325 24.04 11.22 11.54
C ARG A 325 24.14 11.19 13.06
N VAL A 326 23.79 10.06 13.66
CA VAL A 326 23.90 9.83 15.10
C VAL A 326 24.91 8.72 15.41
N HIS A 327 25.41 8.66 16.64
CA HIS A 327 26.24 7.54 17.12
C HIS A 327 25.46 6.71 18.13
N LEU A 328 25.28 5.43 17.83
CA LEU A 328 24.59 4.48 18.70
C LEU A 328 25.56 3.97 19.77
N ASP A 329 25.04 3.82 20.98
CA ASP A 329 25.71 3.04 22.04
C ASP A 329 25.88 1.58 21.59
N SER A 330 26.91 0.92 22.09
CA SER A 330 27.19 -0.52 21.96
C SER A 330 25.95 -1.41 22.16
N ARG A 331 25.07 -1.07 23.11
CA ARG A 331 23.81 -1.78 23.37
C ARG A 331 22.85 -1.79 22.17
N TRP A 332 23.02 -0.87 21.23
CA TRP A 332 22.15 -0.65 20.07
C TRP A 332 22.85 -0.93 18.73
N GLY A 333 24.05 -1.53 18.76
CA GLY A 333 24.85 -1.84 17.57
C GLY A 333 26.25 -1.24 17.62
N GLY A 334 26.41 -0.10 18.30
CA GLY A 334 27.65 0.65 18.30
C GLY A 334 27.95 1.32 16.96
N GLY A 335 28.42 2.57 16.99
CA GLY A 335 28.91 3.26 15.79
C GLY A 335 27.88 4.17 15.12
N PRO A 336 28.22 4.73 13.94
CA PRO A 336 27.39 5.73 13.28
C PRO A 336 26.16 5.12 12.60
N LEU A 337 25.01 5.80 12.72
CA LEU A 337 23.81 5.56 11.93
C LEU A 337 23.48 6.82 11.15
N ASP A 338 23.53 6.73 9.82
CA ASP A 338 23.23 7.86 8.94
C ASP A 338 21.78 8.34 9.07
N SER A 339 21.57 9.58 8.65
CA SER A 339 20.26 10.21 8.48
C SER A 339 19.35 9.34 7.60
N TRP A 340 18.09 9.15 8.02
CA TRP A 340 17.10 8.34 7.31
C TRP A 340 17.59 6.92 6.98
N ARG A 341 18.12 6.23 8.01
CA ARG A 341 18.55 4.83 7.92
C ARG A 341 18.02 3.99 9.07
N GLY A 342 17.84 2.72 8.77
CA GLY A 342 17.53 1.68 9.74
C GLY A 342 18.67 0.67 9.84
N VAL A 343 18.78 0.05 11.00
CA VAL A 343 19.65 -1.11 11.22
C VAL A 343 18.85 -2.18 11.95
N ILE A 344 19.07 -3.43 11.55
CA ILE A 344 18.51 -4.62 12.17
C ILE A 344 19.69 -5.51 12.51
N CYS A 345 19.79 -5.94 13.77
CA CYS A 345 20.85 -6.83 14.23
C CYS A 345 20.23 -8.07 14.89
N SER A 346 20.69 -9.23 14.47
CA SER A 346 20.55 -10.49 15.22
C SER A 346 21.62 -10.55 16.32
N ASP A 347 21.30 -11.14 17.46
CA ASP A 347 22.27 -11.45 18.52
C ASP A 347 23.03 -12.79 18.26
N HIS A 348 22.71 -13.47 17.16
CA HIS A 348 23.35 -14.69 16.66
C HIS A 348 24.05 -14.49 15.33
#